data_AF-W4D603-F1
#
_entry.id   AF-W4D603-F1
#
_cell.length_a   1.000
_cell.length_b   1.000
_cell.length_c   1.000
_cell.angle_alpha   90.00
_cell.angle_beta   90.00
_cell.angle_gamma   90.00
#
_symmetry.space_group_name_H-M   'P 1'
#
loop_
_entity.id
_entity.type
_entity.pdbx_description
1 polymer ?
#
loop_
_entity_poly.entity_id
_entity_poly.type
_entity_poly.pdbx_seq_one_letter_code
_entity_poly.pdbx_strand_id
1 'polypeptide(L)'
;MRSICFSILVSIFLMSGCSNPTGERIINMNYSFNEPHLFPFEINEVRTEIAVDNPYVLQQYVFHYKNKQTLQEIRYILSKVMSAPEKISTQGKQRLELDNGKEAYYDEDETTQSIWWEGENGFLARFVYYINGNLDPIHTNKLEVSAFIDLANQIQ
;
A
#
# COMPACT_ATOMS: atom_id res chain seq x y z
N MET A 1 -67.09 8.28 -14.23
CA MET A 1 -67.19 6.79 -14.15
C MET A 1 -66.72 6.21 -15.48
N ARG A 2 -65.77 5.25 -15.43
CA ARG A 2 -65.36 4.24 -16.46
C ARG A 2 -64.66 4.82 -17.72
N SER A 3 -63.37 4.59 -18.02
CA SER A 3 -62.56 3.34 -18.16
C SER A 3 -63.19 2.43 -19.24
N ILE A 4 -62.55 2.02 -20.35
CA ILE A 4 -61.27 1.32 -20.53
C ILE A 4 -60.82 1.34 -22.02
N CYS A 5 -59.49 1.34 -22.22
CA CYS A 5 -58.61 0.86 -23.30
C CYS A 5 -59.17 0.38 -24.66
N PHE A 6 -58.43 0.69 -25.73
CA PHE A 6 -57.82 -0.35 -26.57
C PHE A 6 -56.48 0.12 -27.18
N SER A 7 -55.48 -0.74 -27.00
CA SER A 7 -54.08 -0.61 -27.38
C SER A 7 -53.83 -0.87 -28.87
N ILE A 8 -52.58 -0.57 -29.28
CA ILE A 8 -51.77 -1.19 -30.37
C ILE A 8 -51.41 -0.22 -31.52
N LEU A 9 -50.15 -0.31 -31.95
CA LEU A 9 -49.36 0.46 -32.93
C LEU A 9 -48.69 1.69 -32.30
N VAL A 10 -47.38 1.74 -32.08
CA VAL A 10 -46.26 1.11 -32.78
C VAL A 10 -45.12 0.90 -31.78
N SER A 11 -44.87 -0.35 -31.41
CA SER A 11 -43.51 -0.82 -31.15
C SER A 11 -42.69 -0.56 -32.41
N ILE A 12 -41.55 0.12 -32.27
CA ILE A 12 -40.31 0.06 -33.07
C ILE A 12 -39.65 1.44 -32.93
N PHE A 13 -38.80 1.58 -31.92
CA PHE A 13 -37.40 2.04 -32.05
C PHE A 13 -36.71 1.85 -30.70
N LEU A 14 -36.80 0.61 -30.18
CA LEU A 14 -35.75 0.02 -29.36
C LEU A 14 -34.59 -0.31 -30.32
N MET A 15 -33.79 0.69 -30.68
CA MET A 15 -32.50 0.48 -31.32
C MET A 15 -31.45 1.18 -30.46
N SER A 16 -30.88 0.38 -29.56
CA SER A 16 -29.43 0.23 -29.48
C SER A 16 -28.65 1.47 -29.06
N GLY A 17 -28.91 1.88 -27.82
CA GLY A 17 -28.00 2.67 -27.01
C GLY A 17 -27.69 1.99 -25.68
N CYS A 18 -27.66 0.66 -25.61
CA CYS A 18 -26.93 -0.01 -24.53
C CYS A 18 -25.44 0.20 -24.81
N SER A 19 -24.94 1.41 -24.56
CA SER A 19 -23.58 1.52 -24.09
C SER A 19 -23.54 0.66 -22.84
N ASN A 20 -22.99 -0.54 -22.95
CA ASN A 20 -22.43 -1.17 -21.77
C ASN A 20 -21.52 -0.08 -21.18
N PRO A 21 -21.77 0.45 -19.97
CA PRO A 21 -20.61 0.81 -19.21
C PRO A 21 -19.87 -0.51 -19.13
N THR A 22 -18.77 -0.66 -19.88
CA THR A 22 -17.67 -1.47 -19.40
C THR A 22 -17.42 -0.90 -18.04
N GLY A 23 -18.08 -1.48 -17.03
CA GLY A 23 -17.87 -1.17 -15.65
C GLY A 23 -16.44 -1.56 -15.46
N GLU A 24 -15.54 -0.58 -15.60
CA GLU A 24 -14.31 -0.61 -14.86
C GLU A 24 -14.78 -0.87 -13.44
N ARG A 25 -14.65 -2.13 -13.02
CA ARG A 25 -14.67 -2.45 -11.61
C ARG A 25 -13.49 -1.67 -11.08
N ILE A 26 -13.74 -0.46 -10.63
CA ILE A 26 -12.91 0.15 -9.60
C ILE A 26 -13.04 -0.85 -8.46
N ILE A 27 -12.05 -1.73 -8.33
CA ILE A 27 -11.99 -2.71 -7.25
C ILE A 27 -11.69 -1.89 -6.01
N ASN A 28 -12.73 -1.27 -5.46
CA ASN A 28 -12.63 -0.35 -4.35
C ASN A 28 -12.41 -1.19 -3.10
N MET A 29 -11.15 -1.37 -2.77
CA MET A 29 -10.70 -2.14 -1.62
C MET A 29 -10.71 -1.22 -0.41
N ASN A 30 -11.88 -1.03 0.21
CA ASN A 30 -12.00 -0.35 1.49
C ASN A 30 -11.34 -1.20 2.58
N TYR A 31 -10.07 -0.93 2.86
CA TYR A 31 -9.35 -1.51 3.99
C TYR A 31 -9.01 -0.42 5.00
N SER A 32 -9.18 -0.75 6.27
CA SER A 32 -8.60 0.04 7.36
C SER A 32 -7.24 -0.56 7.68
N PHE A 33 -6.21 0.28 7.76
CA PHE A 33 -4.85 -0.14 8.06
C PHE A 33 -4.42 0.48 9.37
N ASN A 34 -3.69 -0.30 10.18
CA ASN A 34 -3.02 0.24 11.35
C ASN A 34 -1.79 1.04 10.89
N GLU A 35 -1.62 2.22 11.45
CA GLU A 35 -0.46 3.09 11.21
C GLU A 35 0.42 3.12 12.48
N PRO A 36 1.75 3.12 12.33
CA PRO A 36 2.64 3.30 13.48
C PRO A 36 2.49 4.71 14.06
N HIS A 37 2.75 4.83 15.36
CA HIS A 37 2.65 6.11 16.09
C HIS A 37 3.91 6.44 16.88
N LEU A 38 4.79 5.46 17.09
CA LEU A 38 6.11 5.64 17.68
C LEU A 38 7.16 5.47 16.58
N PHE A 39 7.91 6.55 16.33
CA PHE A 39 8.94 6.62 15.29
C PHE A 39 10.32 6.84 15.91
N PRO A 40 11.39 6.37 15.25
CA PRO A 40 12.77 6.53 15.73
C PRO A 40 13.34 7.95 15.53
N PHE A 41 12.54 8.88 14.99
CA PHE A 41 12.86 10.31 14.88
C PHE A 41 11.56 11.13 14.89
N GLU A 42 11.69 12.44 15.09
CA GLU A 42 10.53 13.35 15.12
C GLU A 42 9.86 13.44 13.75
N ILE A 43 8.54 13.23 13.71
CA ILE A 43 7.73 13.38 12.48
C ILE A 43 6.99 14.73 12.52
N ASN A 44 7.13 15.51 11.46
CA ASN A 44 6.41 16.79 11.30
C ASN A 44 5.72 16.95 9.93
N GLU A 45 5.77 15.90 9.11
CA GLU A 45 4.99 15.78 7.89
C GLU A 45 4.48 14.34 7.74
N VAL A 46 3.17 14.22 7.56
CA VAL A 46 2.50 12.95 7.27
C VAL A 46 1.70 13.11 5.99
N ARG A 47 1.83 12.17 5.06
CA ARG A 47 1.07 12.13 3.82
C ARG A 47 0.75 10.70 3.45
N THR A 48 -0.44 10.46 2.89
CA THR A 48 -0.81 9.18 2.31
C THR A 48 -1.01 9.34 0.81
N GLU A 49 -0.52 8.36 0.04
CA GLU A 49 -0.78 8.24 -1.38
C GLU A 49 -1.25 6.83 -1.73
N ILE A 50 -2.18 6.75 -2.68
CA ILE A 50 -2.59 5.49 -3.27
C ILE A 50 -1.85 5.40 -4.61
N ALA A 51 -0.83 4.56 -4.67
CA ALA A 51 -0.08 4.30 -5.88
C ALA A 51 -0.71 3.10 -6.60
N VAL A 52 -1.36 3.38 -7.72
CA VAL A 52 -1.92 2.36 -8.62
C VAL A 52 -1.11 2.41 -9.91
N ASP A 53 -0.20 1.46 -10.08
CA ASP A 53 0.52 1.30 -11.35
C ASP A 53 -0.44 0.73 -12.42
N ASN A 54 -1.11 -0.38 -12.07
CA ASN A 54 -2.24 -0.91 -12.82
C ASN A 54 -3.25 -1.52 -11.83
N PRO A 55 -4.53 -1.07 -11.81
CA PRO A 55 -5.53 -1.49 -10.82
C PRO A 55 -5.86 -3.00 -10.87
N TYR A 56 -5.48 -3.68 -11.94
CA TYR A 56 -5.66 -5.13 -12.12
C TYR A 56 -4.38 -5.93 -11.83
N VAL A 57 -3.26 -5.25 -11.55
CA VAL A 57 -1.97 -5.87 -11.27
C VAL A 57 -1.56 -5.56 -9.84
N LEU A 58 -1.25 -4.31 -9.50
CA LEU A 58 -0.69 -3.93 -8.21
C LEU A 58 -1.37 -2.66 -7.69
N GLN A 59 -1.90 -2.75 -6.48
CA GLN A 59 -2.38 -1.61 -5.72
C GLN A 59 -1.48 -1.42 -4.50
N GLN A 60 -1.00 -0.20 -4.30
CA GLN A 60 -0.17 0.19 -3.17
C GLN A 60 -0.81 1.32 -2.38
N TYR A 61 -0.80 1.18 -1.06
CA TYR A 61 -1.02 2.28 -0.13
C TYR A 61 0.33 2.67 0.45
N VAL A 62 0.72 3.92 0.30
CA VAL A 62 2.00 4.43 0.77
C VAL A 62 1.74 5.55 1.76
N PHE A 63 2.24 5.37 2.97
CA PHE A 63 2.19 6.37 4.03
C PHE A 63 3.59 6.91 4.24
N HIS A 64 3.72 8.22 4.23
CA HIS A 64 4.96 8.95 4.35
C HIS A 64 5.02 9.58 5.73
N TYR A 65 6.09 9.32 6.48
CA TYR A 65 6.38 9.93 7.76
C TYR A 65 7.73 10.61 7.67
N LYS A 66 7.73 11.94 7.65
CA LYS A 66 8.91 12.73 7.31
C LYS A 66 9.22 13.76 8.39
N ASN A 67 10.52 13.99 8.56
CA ASN A 67 11.06 15.17 9.21
C ASN A 67 11.57 16.14 8.14
N LYS A 68 10.94 17.32 8.01
CA LYS A 68 11.31 18.31 6.99
C LYS A 68 12.69 18.94 7.21
N GLN A 69 13.18 18.97 8.45
CA GLN A 69 14.45 19.60 8.81
C GLN A 69 15.62 18.64 8.64
N THR A 70 15.48 17.38 9.08
CA THR A 70 16.53 16.36 8.92
C THR A 70 16.45 15.60 7.61
N LEU A 71 15.37 15.79 6.84
CA LEU A 71 15.08 15.11 5.57
C LEU A 71 14.94 13.59 5.69
N GLN A 72 14.86 13.07 6.91
CA GLN A 72 14.58 11.66 7.20
C GLN A 72 13.15 11.33 6.82
N GLU A 73 12.95 10.18 6.18
CA GLU A 73 11.63 9.71 5.81
C GLU A 73 11.53 8.20 6.00
N ILE A 74 10.44 7.77 6.63
CA ILE A 74 9.98 6.38 6.64
C ILE A 74 8.75 6.32 5.75
N ARG A 75 8.77 5.41 4.78
CA ARG A 75 7.59 5.00 4.03
C ARG A 75 7.06 3.68 4.56
N TYR A 76 5.80 3.64 4.95
CA TYR A 76 5.07 2.39 5.14
C TYR A 76 4.32 2.08 3.84
N ILE A 77 4.60 0.93 3.24
CA ILE A 77 4.04 0.55 1.94
C ILE A 77 3.31 -0.79 2.11
N LEU A 78 2.04 -0.79 1.69
CA LEU A 78 1.18 -1.95 1.64
C LEU A 78 0.86 -2.27 0.18
N SER A 79 1.49 -3.33 -0.33
CA SER A 79 1.27 -3.86 -1.67
C SER A 79 0.23 -4.95 -1.67
N LYS A 80 -0.73 -4.92 -2.59
CA LYS A 80 -1.60 -6.05 -2.91
C LYS A 80 -1.61 -6.31 -4.40
N VAL A 81 -1.19 -7.51 -4.77
CA VAL A 81 -1.24 -7.95 -6.17
C VAL A 81 -2.55 -8.68 -6.42
N MET A 82 -3.25 -8.28 -7.48
CA MET A 82 -4.59 -8.75 -7.79
C MET A 82 -4.61 -10.01 -8.67
N SER A 83 -3.50 -10.30 -9.37
CA SER A 83 -3.39 -11.41 -10.32
C SER A 83 -2.36 -12.49 -9.94
N ALA A 84 -1.34 -12.18 -9.13
CA ALA A 84 -0.40 -13.15 -8.54
C ALA A 84 0.35 -12.53 -7.34
N PRO A 85 0.43 -13.15 -6.16
CA PRO A 85 1.00 -12.50 -4.97
C PRO A 85 2.45 -12.02 -5.19
N GLU A 86 2.75 -10.78 -4.79
CA GLU A 86 4.13 -10.28 -4.71
C GLU A 86 4.85 -11.14 -3.66
N LYS A 87 5.90 -11.85 -4.09
CA LYS A 87 6.71 -12.65 -3.18
C LYS A 87 7.88 -11.82 -2.70
N ILE A 88 8.16 -11.89 -1.40
CA ILE A 88 9.40 -11.34 -0.85
C ILE A 88 10.57 -12.13 -1.43
N SER A 89 11.47 -11.45 -2.13
CA SER A 89 12.76 -12.07 -2.49
C SER A 89 13.60 -12.18 -1.23
N THR A 90 13.77 -13.40 -0.73
CA THR A 90 14.52 -13.67 0.51
C THR A 90 16.04 -13.70 0.28
N GLN A 91 16.47 -13.73 -0.98
CA GLN A 91 17.88 -13.83 -1.34
C GLN A 91 18.63 -12.55 -0.93
N GLY A 92 19.70 -12.73 -0.17
CA GLY A 92 20.55 -11.63 0.31
C GLY A 92 20.00 -10.85 1.50
N LYS A 93 18.81 -11.19 2.00
CA LYS A 93 18.17 -10.49 3.13
C LYS A 93 18.44 -11.18 4.46
N GLN A 94 18.59 -10.38 5.50
CA GLN A 94 18.65 -10.87 6.88
C GLN A 94 17.25 -11.29 7.32
N ARG A 95 17.07 -12.54 7.75
CA ARG A 95 15.82 -13.00 8.34
C ARG A 95 15.73 -12.54 9.80
N LEU A 96 14.56 -12.02 10.16
CA LEU A 96 14.19 -11.55 11.49
C LEU A 96 12.88 -12.21 11.92
N GLU A 97 12.62 -12.23 13.23
CA GLU A 97 11.36 -12.69 13.81
C GLU A 97 10.66 -11.50 14.48
N LEU A 98 9.37 -11.36 14.23
CA LEU A 98 8.51 -10.35 14.84
C LEU A 98 7.84 -10.91 16.10
N ASP A 99 7.26 -10.05 16.93
CA ASP A 99 6.75 -10.45 18.26
C ASP A 99 5.62 -11.48 18.19
N ASN A 100 4.90 -11.51 17.07
CA ASN A 100 3.84 -12.49 16.81
C ASN A 100 4.34 -13.80 16.17
N GLY A 101 5.66 -14.00 16.08
CA GLY A 101 6.30 -15.17 15.49
C GLY A 101 6.32 -15.19 13.96
N LYS A 102 5.84 -14.13 13.28
CA LYS A 102 5.98 -14.02 11.82
C LYS A 102 7.42 -13.69 11.43
N GLU A 103 7.80 -14.16 10.26
CA GLU A 103 9.08 -13.82 9.66
C GLU A 103 9.04 -12.45 9.01
N ALA A 104 10.11 -11.71 9.22
CA ALA A 104 10.42 -10.50 8.48
C ALA A 104 11.79 -10.62 7.82
N TYR A 105 12.00 -9.82 6.80
CA TYR A 105 13.22 -9.81 6.01
C TYR A 105 13.76 -8.40 6.02
N TYR A 106 15.02 -8.20 6.38
CA TYR A 106 15.69 -6.91 6.42
C TYR A 106 16.76 -6.83 5.34
N ASP A 107 16.90 -5.65 4.76
CA ASP A 107 17.90 -5.35 3.74
C ASP A 107 18.33 -3.89 3.85
N GLU A 108 19.56 -3.63 3.45
CA GLU A 108 20.21 -2.34 3.57
C GLU A 108 21.21 -2.15 2.43
N ASP A 109 21.19 -0.95 1.86
CA ASP A 109 22.22 -0.48 0.94
C ASP A 109 22.82 0.85 1.43
N GLU A 110 23.56 1.54 0.56
CA GLU A 110 24.24 2.78 0.92
C GLU A 110 23.28 3.92 1.28
N THR A 111 22.05 3.89 0.77
CA THR A 111 21.10 5.01 0.80
C THR A 111 19.74 4.65 1.41
N THR A 112 19.45 3.37 1.63
CA THR A 112 18.20 2.86 2.17
C THR A 112 18.37 1.75 3.20
N GLN A 113 17.40 1.66 4.12
CA GLN A 113 17.17 0.50 4.98
C GLN A 113 15.71 0.08 4.86
N SER A 114 15.43 -1.21 4.91
CA SER A 114 14.07 -1.69 4.71
C SER A 114 13.81 -3.03 5.39
N ILE A 115 12.56 -3.22 5.79
CA ILE A 115 12.03 -4.46 6.34
C ILE A 115 10.74 -4.83 5.61
N TRP A 116 10.57 -6.11 5.27
CA TRP A 116 9.37 -6.66 4.62
C TRP A 116 8.80 -7.81 5.43
N TRP A 117 7.49 -7.95 5.44
CA TRP A 117 6.80 -9.09 6.04
C TRP A 117 5.44 -9.31 5.39
N GLU A 118 4.91 -10.52 5.53
CA GLU A 118 3.54 -10.81 5.11
C GLU A 118 2.54 -10.16 6.07
N GLY A 119 1.84 -9.15 5.57
CA GLY A 119 0.77 -8.45 6.25
C GLY A 119 -0.55 -9.22 6.21
N GLU A 120 -1.58 -8.65 6.82
CA GLU A 120 -2.91 -9.26 6.80
C GLU A 120 -3.54 -9.25 5.40
N ASN A 121 -4.55 -10.09 5.18
CA ASN A 121 -5.41 -10.04 3.99
C ASN A 121 -4.67 -10.15 2.63
N GLY A 122 -3.51 -10.81 2.64
CA GLY A 122 -2.67 -11.00 1.46
C GLY A 122 -1.91 -9.74 1.01
N PHE A 123 -1.78 -8.74 1.89
CA PHE A 123 -0.91 -7.61 1.65
C PHE A 123 0.54 -7.98 1.96
N LEU A 124 1.45 -7.55 1.10
CA LEU A 124 2.87 -7.47 1.43
C LEU A 124 3.13 -6.10 2.06
N ALA A 125 3.63 -6.10 3.29
CA ALA A 125 3.92 -4.91 4.04
C ALA A 125 5.43 -4.64 4.10
N ARG A 126 5.82 -3.37 4.02
CA ARG A 126 7.23 -2.98 4.18
C ARG A 126 7.39 -1.59 4.74
N PHE A 127 8.46 -1.40 5.52
CA PHE A 127 9.00 -0.08 5.82
C PHE A 127 10.26 0.17 4.99
N VAL A 128 10.37 1.37 4.46
CA VAL A 128 11.57 1.86 3.76
C VAL A 128 11.99 3.17 4.38
N TYR A 129 13.22 3.22 4.87
CA TYR A 129 13.86 4.41 5.39
C TYR A 129 14.91 4.93 4.42
N TYR A 130 14.98 6.24 4.28
CA TYR A 130 16.06 6.93 3.58
C TYR A 130 16.13 8.40 4.03
N ILE A 131 17.13 9.10 3.51
CA ILE A 131 17.30 10.54 3.72
C ILE A 131 17.26 11.25 2.37
N ASN A 132 16.65 12.44 2.35
CA ASN A 132 16.66 13.34 1.20
C ASN A 132 16.23 12.66 -0.12
N GLY A 133 15.13 11.90 -0.07
CA GLY A 133 14.60 11.23 -1.26
C GLY A 133 15.52 10.14 -1.83
N ASN A 134 16.35 9.50 -0.98
CA ASN A 134 17.30 8.47 -1.37
C ASN A 134 18.48 8.98 -2.23
N LEU A 135 18.75 10.29 -2.19
CA LEU A 135 19.87 10.91 -2.90
C LEU A 135 21.16 10.92 -2.09
N ASP A 136 21.04 10.89 -0.76
CA ASP A 136 22.16 10.95 0.16
C ASP A 136 22.37 9.59 0.84
N PRO A 137 23.64 9.18 1.04
CA PRO A 137 23.93 8.00 1.84
C PRO A 137 23.48 8.15 3.29
N ILE A 138 22.94 7.08 3.86
CA ILE A 138 22.39 7.11 5.22
C ILE A 138 23.47 7.03 6.31
N HIS A 139 24.67 6.56 5.99
CA HIS A 139 25.88 6.53 6.85
C HIS A 139 25.62 6.58 8.37
N THR A 140 25.78 7.75 9.00
CA THR A 140 25.67 7.95 10.46
C THR A 140 24.24 8.10 10.96
N ASN A 141 23.29 8.31 10.05
CA ASN A 141 21.87 8.45 10.32
C ASN A 141 21.12 7.12 10.10
N LYS A 142 21.83 5.99 10.03
CA LYS A 142 21.21 4.67 9.99
C LYS A 142 20.35 4.47 11.24
N LEU A 143 19.21 3.82 11.04
CA LEU A 143 18.38 3.35 12.13
C LEU A 143 18.90 1.98 12.58
N GLU A 144 18.78 1.70 13.87
CA GLU A 144 19.01 0.35 14.38
C GLU A 144 17.96 -0.61 13.82
N VAL A 145 18.35 -1.87 13.57
CA VAL A 145 17.42 -2.90 13.08
C VAL A 145 16.22 -3.08 14.03
N SER A 146 16.43 -2.91 15.34
CA SER A 146 15.35 -2.95 16.33
C SER A 146 14.28 -1.89 16.07
N ALA A 147 14.63 -0.70 15.56
CA ALA A 147 13.65 0.33 15.24
C ALA A 147 12.69 -0.13 14.11
N PHE A 148 13.18 -0.92 13.14
CA PHE A 148 12.35 -1.51 12.10
C PHE A 148 11.42 -2.60 12.65
N ILE A 149 11.92 -3.42 13.58
CA ILE A 149 11.12 -4.44 14.27
C ILE A 149 10.02 -3.76 15.09
N ASP A 150 10.37 -2.73 15.87
CA ASP A 150 9.43 -1.94 16.68
C ASP A 150 8.34 -1.28 15.82
N LEU A 151 8.70 -0.75 14.64
CA LEU A 151 7.74 -0.20 13.68
C LEU A 151 6.81 -1.29 13.14
N ALA A 152 7.36 -2.44 12.73
CA ALA A 152 6.56 -3.55 12.22
C ALA A 152 5.60 -4.09 13.28
N ASN A 153 6.06 -4.29 14.52
CA ASN A 153 5.26 -4.83 15.62
C ASN A 153 4.07 -3.93 16.00
N GLN A 154 4.14 -2.61 15.79
CA GLN A 154 3.04 -1.68 16.09
C GLN A 154 1.78 -1.89 15.24
N ILE A 155 1.90 -2.54 14.09
CA ILE A 155 0.86 -2.58 13.05
C ILE A 155 0.49 -3.99 12.60
N GLN A 156 0.94 -5.00 13.34
CA GLN A 156 0.69 -6.42 13.13
C GLN A 156 -0.64 -6.89 13.70
#